data_AF-A0AAV2ZGA2-F1
#
_entry.id   AF-A0AAV2ZGA2-F1
#
_cell.length_a   1.000
_cell.length_b   1.000
_cell.length_c   1.000
_cell.angle_alpha   90.00
_cell.angle_beta   90.00
_cell.angle_gamma   90.00
#
_symmetry.space_group_name_H-M   'P 1'
#
loop_
_entity.id
_entity.type
_entity.pdbx_description
1 polymer ?
#
loop_
_entity_poly.entity_id
_entity_poly.type
_entity_poly.pdbx_seq_one_letter_code
_entity_poly.pdbx_strand_id
1 'polypeptide(L)'
;MYTPIIPPKLTRIAHPALVQWKKVRVEYEAPMTARCKVAGEDPNSVLVSVKNSFDHQLLSVETIASVKNDTIPDIDRLFEKELEIDLRETDVEAQITKYFQCCEEVIQENGLSSIFADADGVKEKRKLLKRSLEPDEFRAEVDLQQRFAAKHTKMCDVALFELVLAKAKKQDIRFRASKAADLGKRDGEKDHKEGRLDKRKADDDSTKRGNGKTGYKTRGGREFKKGKGARKDRNRLLALRKGSLAFRV
;
A
#
# COMPACT_ATOMS: atom_id res chain seq x y z
N MET A 1 66.60 29.17 0.10
CA MET A 1 65.22 29.45 0.58
C MET A 1 64.43 28.16 0.52
N TYR A 2 63.73 27.78 1.58
CA TYR A 2 62.87 26.58 1.59
C TYR A 2 61.47 26.99 1.10
N THR A 3 61.03 26.46 -0.04
CA THR A 3 59.65 26.63 -0.50
C THR A 3 58.76 25.59 0.16
N PRO A 4 57.72 25.98 0.92
CA PRO A 4 56.81 25.03 1.52
C PRO A 4 56.03 24.28 0.42
N ILE A 5 56.03 22.95 0.48
CA ILE A 5 55.24 22.09 -0.40
C ILE A 5 53.80 22.06 0.14
N ILE A 6 52.87 22.66 -0.59
CA ILE A 6 51.47 22.81 -0.15
C ILE A 6 50.58 21.79 -0.87
N PRO A 7 49.75 21.01 -0.14
CA PRO A 7 48.83 20.08 -0.76
C PRO A 7 47.70 20.84 -1.49
N PRO A 8 47.40 20.50 -2.77
CA PRO A 8 46.36 21.18 -3.51
C PRO A 8 44.96 20.80 -3.00
N LYS A 9 44.11 21.81 -2.86
CA LYS A 9 42.69 21.66 -2.53
C LYS A 9 41.83 21.75 -3.79
N LEU A 10 40.79 20.92 -3.84
CA LEU A 10 39.78 20.91 -4.89
C LEU A 10 38.55 21.69 -4.41
N THR A 11 38.32 22.85 -5.00
CA THR A 11 37.28 23.80 -4.57
C THR A 11 35.96 23.67 -5.32
N ARG A 12 35.93 22.93 -6.45
CA ARG A 12 34.71 22.69 -7.25
C ARG A 12 34.82 21.42 -8.09
N ILE A 13 33.69 20.73 -8.30
CA ILE A 13 33.60 19.55 -9.17
C ILE A 13 33.25 20.00 -10.60
N ALA A 14 34.18 20.70 -11.24
CA ALA A 14 34.05 21.13 -12.63
C ALA A 14 35.22 20.60 -13.45
N HIS A 15 34.99 20.24 -14.72
CA HIS A 15 36.03 19.68 -15.58
C HIS A 15 37.36 20.47 -15.59
N PRO A 16 37.39 21.81 -15.80
CA PRO A 16 38.64 22.56 -15.76
C PRO A 16 39.33 22.54 -14.38
N ALA A 17 38.57 22.56 -13.28
CA ALA A 17 39.12 22.52 -11.92
C ALA A 17 39.75 21.16 -11.60
N LEU A 18 39.12 20.07 -12.05
CA LEU A 18 39.64 18.71 -11.91
C LEU A 18 40.93 18.53 -12.71
N VAL A 19 40.98 19.06 -13.94
CA VAL A 19 42.18 19.02 -14.79
C VAL A 19 43.33 19.80 -14.15
N GLN A 20 43.06 21.02 -13.66
CA GLN A 20 44.06 21.84 -12.98
C GLN A 20 44.56 21.17 -11.68
N TRP A 21 43.65 20.68 -10.85
CA TRP A 21 44.03 19.99 -9.61
C TRP A 21 44.88 18.75 -9.88
N LYS A 22 44.54 17.95 -10.89
CA LYS A 22 45.34 16.78 -11.30
C LYS A 22 46.77 17.18 -11.67
N LYS A 23 46.93 18.29 -12.40
CA LYS A 23 48.25 18.82 -12.78
C LYS A 23 49.05 19.23 -11.53
N VAL A 24 48.47 20.06 -10.67
CA VAL A 24 49.14 20.56 -9.45
C VAL A 24 49.42 19.44 -8.45
N ARG A 25 48.59 18.38 -8.42
CA ARG A 25 48.80 17.23 -7.56
C ARG A 25 50.04 16.42 -7.93
N VAL A 26 50.34 16.28 -9.22
CA VAL A 26 51.60 15.67 -9.66
C VAL A 26 52.81 16.47 -9.16
N GLU A 27 52.72 17.81 -9.21
CA GLU A 27 53.74 18.73 -8.72
C GLU A 27 53.90 18.67 -7.18
N TYR A 28 52.85 18.31 -6.45
CA TYR A 28 52.87 18.08 -5.00
C TYR A 28 53.45 16.70 -4.62
N GLU A 29 53.03 15.63 -5.29
CA GLU A 29 53.39 14.26 -4.92
C GLU A 29 54.84 13.93 -5.21
N ALA A 30 55.41 14.45 -6.31
CA ALA A 30 56.79 14.19 -6.71
C ALA A 30 57.83 14.61 -5.65
N PRO A 31 57.85 15.86 -5.14
CA PRO A 31 58.80 16.28 -4.12
C PRO A 31 58.52 15.66 -2.76
N MET A 32 57.25 15.40 -2.40
CA MET A 32 56.91 14.70 -1.15
C MET A 32 57.45 13.27 -1.15
N THR A 33 57.27 12.54 -2.25
CA THR A 33 57.81 11.18 -2.42
C THR A 33 59.34 11.18 -2.33
N ALA A 34 60.02 12.17 -2.92
CA ALA A 34 61.47 12.30 -2.82
C ALA A 34 61.93 12.52 -1.37
N ARG A 35 61.21 13.34 -0.59
CA ARG A 35 61.48 13.56 0.84
C ARG A 35 61.28 12.29 1.67
N CYS A 36 60.17 11.57 1.44
CA CYS A 36 59.89 10.32 2.14
C CYS A 36 60.99 9.27 1.91
N LYS A 37 61.54 9.18 0.69
CA LYS A 37 62.68 8.29 0.39
C LYS A 37 63.93 8.59 1.21
N VAL A 38 64.21 9.87 1.49
CA VAL A 38 65.37 10.29 2.30
C VAL A 38 65.12 10.03 3.78
N ALA A 39 63.89 10.25 4.26
CA ALA A 39 63.50 10.07 5.66
C ALA A 39 63.19 8.61 6.04
N GLY A 40 62.99 7.72 5.07
CA GLY A 40 62.54 6.34 5.31
C GLY A 40 61.04 6.22 5.64
N GLU A 41 60.26 7.26 5.37
CA GLU A 41 58.82 7.29 5.60
C GLU A 41 58.06 6.64 4.43
N ASP A 42 56.89 6.05 4.70
CA ASP A 42 55.99 5.57 3.66
C ASP A 42 55.25 6.75 2.99
N PRO A 43 55.42 7.00 1.68
CA PRO A 43 54.77 8.09 0.97
C PRO A 43 53.24 8.10 1.14
N ASN A 44 52.59 6.94 1.19
CA ASN A 44 51.13 6.86 1.28
C ASN A 44 50.59 7.36 2.62
N SER A 45 51.40 7.25 3.69
CA SER A 45 51.05 7.81 5.01
C SER A 45 51.23 9.33 5.10
N VAL A 46 52.12 9.91 4.29
CA VAL A 46 52.50 11.33 4.35
C VAL A 46 51.70 12.19 3.38
N LEU A 47 51.31 11.63 2.22
CA LEU A 47 50.53 12.34 1.21
C LEU A 47 49.10 12.61 1.68
N VAL A 48 48.60 13.80 1.40
CA VAL A 48 47.18 14.11 1.58
C VAL A 48 46.35 13.25 0.62
N SER A 49 45.45 12.43 1.16
CA SER A 49 44.58 11.57 0.36
C SER A 49 43.71 12.38 -0.60
N VAL A 50 43.30 11.76 -1.71
CA VAL A 50 42.37 12.38 -2.67
C VAL A 50 41.11 12.89 -1.98
N LYS A 51 40.55 12.11 -1.05
CA LYS A 51 39.38 12.50 -0.24
C LYS A 51 39.63 13.76 0.58
N ASN A 52 40.80 13.87 1.21
CA ASN A 52 41.14 15.02 2.05
C ASN A 52 41.58 16.25 1.24
N SER A 53 41.78 16.12 -0.06
CA SER A 53 41.99 17.25 -0.97
C SER A 53 40.70 17.99 -1.30
N PHE A 54 39.52 17.39 -1.14
CA PHE A 54 38.27 18.11 -1.33
C PHE A 54 38.13 19.24 -0.29
N ASP A 55 37.58 20.36 -0.72
CA ASP A 55 37.06 21.35 0.21
C ASP A 55 35.96 20.69 1.06
N HIS A 56 35.92 21.01 2.36
CA HIS A 56 34.92 20.47 3.29
C HIS A 56 33.49 20.79 2.83
N GLN A 57 33.30 21.89 2.11
CA GLN A 57 32.00 22.25 1.55
C GLN A 57 31.60 21.37 0.35
N LEU A 58 32.56 20.81 -0.37
CA LEU A 58 32.32 20.03 -1.59
C LEU A 58 31.86 18.60 -1.33
N LEU A 59 32.20 18.04 -0.16
CA LEU A 59 31.74 16.74 0.31
C LEU A 59 30.61 16.86 1.35
N SER A 60 30.00 18.04 1.48
CA SER A 60 28.84 18.22 2.35
C SER A 60 27.70 17.29 1.92
N VAL A 61 26.89 16.85 2.89
CA VAL A 61 25.70 16.03 2.64
C VAL A 61 24.76 16.72 1.64
N GLU A 62 24.65 18.04 1.72
CA GLU A 62 23.88 18.88 0.80
C GLU A 62 24.39 18.78 -0.65
N THR A 63 25.71 18.83 -0.88
CA THR A 63 26.28 18.71 -2.23
C THR A 63 26.08 17.32 -2.81
N ILE A 64 26.20 16.26 -1.99
CA ILE A 64 25.96 14.87 -2.41
C ILE A 64 24.48 14.65 -2.75
N ALA A 65 23.57 15.22 -1.96
CA ALA A 65 22.13 15.20 -2.24
C ALA A 65 21.82 15.94 -3.55
N SER A 66 22.38 17.14 -3.76
CA SER A 66 22.17 17.93 -4.98
C SER A 66 22.59 17.19 -6.26
N VAL A 67 23.69 16.44 -6.25
CA VAL A 67 24.15 15.68 -7.44
C VAL A 67 23.19 14.53 -7.80
N LYS A 68 22.41 14.01 -6.84
CA LYS A 68 21.34 13.05 -7.11
C LYS A 68 20.06 13.72 -7.62
N ASN A 69 19.88 15.02 -7.38
CA ASN A 69 18.62 15.74 -7.61
C ASN A 69 18.47 16.33 -9.03
N ASP A 70 19.50 16.31 -9.87
CA ASP A 70 19.41 16.84 -11.24
C ASP A 70 18.69 15.90 -12.23
N THR A 71 18.42 14.65 -11.82
CA THR A 71 17.62 13.70 -12.61
C THR A 71 16.34 13.39 -11.85
N ILE A 72 15.20 13.90 -12.33
CA ILE A 72 13.89 13.48 -11.82
C ILE A 72 13.75 11.98 -12.15
N PRO A 73 13.74 11.08 -11.15
CA PRO A 73 13.54 9.65 -11.41
C PRO A 73 12.12 9.44 -11.95
N ASP A 74 11.86 8.28 -12.54
CA ASP A 74 10.49 7.85 -12.83
C ASP A 74 9.74 7.67 -11.50
N ILE A 75 9.14 8.76 -11.01
CA ILE A 75 8.47 8.86 -9.71
C ILE A 75 7.36 7.82 -9.63
N ASP A 76 6.68 7.60 -10.74
CA ASP A 76 5.56 6.68 -10.81
C ASP A 76 6.01 5.24 -10.56
N ARG A 77 7.08 4.83 -11.25
CA ARG A 77 7.67 3.49 -11.09
C ARG A 77 8.38 3.30 -9.76
N LEU A 78 9.00 4.36 -9.23
CA LEU A 78 9.65 4.35 -7.93
C LEU A 78 8.64 4.02 -6.81
N PHE A 79 7.53 4.76 -6.78
CA PHE A 79 6.49 4.56 -5.77
C PHE A 79 5.73 3.25 -5.96
N GLU A 80 5.55 2.75 -7.18
CA GLU A 80 4.96 1.41 -7.38
C GLU A 80 5.86 0.29 -6.84
N LYS A 81 7.17 0.47 -6.85
CA LYS A 81 8.13 -0.56 -6.42
C LYS A 81 8.39 -0.53 -4.91
N GLU A 82 8.48 0.66 -4.32
CA GLU A 82 8.96 0.83 -2.93
C GLU A 82 7.83 1.04 -1.93
N LEU A 83 6.65 1.48 -2.38
CA LEU A 83 5.54 1.79 -1.50
C LEU A 83 4.52 0.64 -1.51
N GLU A 84 4.69 -0.31 -0.58
CA GLU A 84 3.77 -1.43 -0.36
C GLU A 84 3.32 -1.45 1.11
N ILE A 85 2.07 -1.83 1.36
CA ILE A 85 1.57 -2.03 2.72
C ILE A 85 2.18 -3.33 3.28
N ASP A 86 2.99 -3.24 4.34
CA ASP A 86 3.60 -4.41 4.97
C ASP A 86 2.54 -5.31 5.62
N LEU A 87 2.17 -6.38 4.91
CA LEU A 87 1.18 -7.38 5.34
C LEU A 87 1.64 -8.25 6.52
N ARG A 88 2.93 -8.17 6.92
CA ARG A 88 3.47 -8.92 8.06
C ARG A 88 3.08 -8.29 9.39
N GLU A 89 2.75 -7.01 9.39
CA GLU A 89 2.31 -6.28 10.58
C GLU A 89 0.86 -6.67 10.94
N THR A 90 0.69 -7.17 12.16
CA THR A 90 -0.63 -7.65 12.63
C THR A 90 -1.53 -6.52 13.12
N ASP A 91 -0.94 -5.40 13.52
CA ASP A 91 -1.67 -4.21 13.90
C ASP A 91 -1.90 -3.29 12.68
N VAL A 92 -3.16 -3.09 12.34
CA VAL A 92 -3.58 -2.26 11.20
C VAL A 92 -3.13 -0.81 11.35
N GLU A 93 -3.06 -0.30 12.59
CA GLU A 93 -2.62 1.07 12.82
C GLU A 93 -1.12 1.24 12.60
N ALA A 94 -0.30 0.36 13.17
CA ALA A 94 1.13 0.31 12.88
C ALA A 94 1.41 0.11 11.39
N GLN A 95 0.64 -0.75 10.71
CA GLN A 95 0.78 -1.04 9.29
C GLN A 95 0.56 0.22 8.42
N ILE A 96 -0.56 0.92 8.61
CA ILE A 96 -0.86 2.14 7.85
C ILE A 96 0.13 3.27 8.22
N THR A 97 0.55 3.34 9.48
CA THR A 97 1.55 4.33 9.92
C THR A 97 2.90 4.12 9.22
N LYS A 98 3.39 2.87 9.20
CA LYS A 98 4.63 2.51 8.49
C LYS A 98 4.55 2.80 6.99
N TYR A 99 3.41 2.55 6.37
CA TYR A 99 3.19 2.87 4.96
C TYR A 99 3.40 4.37 4.65
N PHE A 100 2.82 5.26 5.47
CA PHE A 100 2.99 6.71 5.28
C PHE A 100 4.41 7.18 5.64
N GLN A 101 5.07 6.55 6.62
CA GLN A 101 6.48 6.81 6.94
C GLN A 101 7.40 6.40 5.79
N CYS A 102 7.19 5.22 5.20
CA CYS A 102 7.94 4.73 4.06
C CYS A 102 7.84 5.71 2.86
N CYS A 103 6.65 6.28 2.61
CA CYS A 103 6.52 7.32 1.59
C CYS A 103 7.42 8.54 1.85
N GLU A 104 7.56 8.97 3.09
CA GLU A 104 8.42 10.10 3.44
C GLU A 104 9.91 9.74 3.32
N GLU A 105 10.29 8.53 3.72
CA GLU A 105 11.64 7.99 3.56
C GLU A 105 12.05 7.94 2.09
N VAL A 106 11.19 7.39 1.20
CA VAL A 106 11.43 7.35 -0.25
C VAL A 106 11.61 8.77 -0.82
N ILE A 107 10.81 9.74 -0.37
CA ILE A 107 10.93 11.14 -0.81
C ILE A 107 12.29 11.72 -0.38
N GLN A 108 12.72 11.47 0.85
CA GLN A 108 13.97 12.01 1.39
C GLN A 108 15.20 11.35 0.76
N GLU A 109 15.23 10.03 0.62
CA GLU A 109 16.36 9.28 0.05
C GLU A 109 16.62 9.62 -1.42
N ASN A 110 15.56 9.95 -2.15
CA ASN A 110 15.62 10.34 -3.56
C ASN A 110 15.65 11.87 -3.76
N GLY A 111 15.73 12.65 -2.67
CA GLY A 111 15.82 14.11 -2.71
C GLY A 111 14.63 14.80 -3.40
N LEU A 112 13.45 14.18 -3.37
CA LEU A 112 12.23 14.67 -3.98
C LEU A 112 11.46 15.65 -3.07
N SER A 113 11.99 16.00 -1.90
CA SER A 113 11.28 16.83 -0.90
C SER A 113 10.80 18.16 -1.46
N SER A 114 11.59 18.81 -2.33
CA SER A 114 11.21 20.07 -2.97
C SER A 114 10.07 19.91 -3.99
N ILE A 115 9.95 18.75 -4.64
CA ILE A 115 8.90 18.44 -5.63
C ILE A 115 7.53 18.32 -4.95
N PHE A 116 7.51 17.90 -3.69
CA PHE A 116 6.28 17.68 -2.93
C PHE A 116 5.93 18.81 -1.94
N ALA A 117 6.70 19.90 -1.92
CA ALA A 117 6.58 20.97 -0.93
C ALA A 117 5.41 21.93 -1.19
N ASP A 118 4.97 22.08 -2.44
CA ASP A 118 3.89 22.98 -2.84
C ASP A 118 2.53 22.27 -2.92
N ALA A 119 1.45 23.03 -3.11
CA ALA A 119 0.10 22.49 -3.09
C ALA A 119 -0.15 21.42 -4.18
N ASP A 120 0.48 21.57 -5.34
CA ASP A 120 0.41 20.62 -6.45
C ASP A 120 1.26 19.37 -6.15
N GLY A 121 2.43 19.54 -5.55
CA GLY A 121 3.24 18.46 -5.01
C GLY A 121 2.49 17.62 -4.00
N VAL A 122 1.89 18.22 -2.97
CA VAL A 122 1.09 17.46 -1.98
C VAL A 122 -0.09 16.74 -2.65
N LYS A 123 -0.64 17.29 -3.74
CA LYS A 123 -1.70 16.63 -4.53
C LYS A 123 -1.17 15.42 -5.31
N GLU A 124 -0.02 15.51 -5.94
CA GLU A 124 0.62 14.36 -6.60
C GLU A 124 1.05 13.30 -5.57
N LYS A 125 1.63 13.69 -4.43
CA LYS A 125 1.94 12.79 -3.30
C LYS A 125 0.71 11.98 -2.88
N ARG A 126 -0.44 12.65 -2.71
CA ARG A 126 -1.71 11.96 -2.38
C ARG A 126 -2.18 11.00 -3.48
N LYS A 127 -1.95 11.31 -4.76
CA LYS A 127 -2.32 10.40 -5.86
C LYS A 127 -1.43 9.16 -5.84
N LEU A 128 -0.12 9.34 -5.69
CA LEU A 128 0.84 8.24 -5.57
C LEU A 128 0.51 7.34 -4.37
N LEU A 129 0.33 7.96 -3.19
CA LEU A 129 -0.08 7.27 -1.97
C LEU A 129 -1.35 6.45 -2.13
N LYS A 130 -2.30 6.87 -2.98
CA LYS A 130 -3.52 6.09 -3.24
C LYS A 130 -3.32 5.04 -4.31
N ARG A 131 -2.54 5.31 -5.36
CA ARG A 131 -2.30 4.35 -6.44
C ARG A 131 -1.61 3.10 -5.90
N SER A 132 -0.65 3.29 -5.01
CA SER A 132 0.09 2.24 -4.31
C SER A 132 -0.70 1.58 -3.17
N LEU A 133 -1.94 2.01 -2.87
CA LEU A 133 -2.81 1.24 -1.97
C LEU A 133 -3.30 0.01 -2.71
N GLU A 134 -2.73 -1.12 -2.34
CA GLU A 134 -3.33 -2.40 -2.64
C GLU A 134 -4.22 -2.87 -1.48
N PRO A 135 -5.22 -3.71 -1.77
CA PRO A 135 -5.75 -4.01 -3.12
C PRO A 135 -6.84 -3.06 -3.65
N ASP A 136 -7.16 -3.16 -4.95
CA ASP A 136 -7.96 -2.19 -5.73
C ASP A 136 -9.30 -1.78 -5.11
N GLU A 137 -10.02 -2.70 -4.46
CA GLU A 137 -11.33 -2.39 -3.89
C GLU A 137 -11.21 -1.49 -2.65
N PHE A 138 -10.12 -1.60 -1.88
CA PHE A 138 -9.84 -0.69 -0.76
C PHE A 138 -9.54 0.71 -1.27
N ARG A 139 -8.71 0.83 -2.31
CA ARG A 139 -8.44 2.09 -3.00
C ARG A 139 -9.72 2.75 -3.51
N ALA A 140 -10.61 1.99 -4.16
CA ALA A 140 -11.89 2.49 -4.65
C ALA A 140 -12.80 3.00 -3.53
N GLU A 141 -12.81 2.33 -2.37
CA GLU A 141 -13.58 2.78 -1.20
C GLU A 141 -13.05 4.10 -0.63
N VAL A 142 -11.72 4.26 -0.54
CA VAL A 142 -11.07 5.50 -0.11
C VAL A 142 -11.39 6.63 -1.09
N ASP A 143 -11.29 6.39 -2.40
CA ASP A 143 -11.61 7.36 -3.43
C ASP A 143 -13.07 7.83 -3.38
N LEU A 144 -14.02 6.90 -3.19
CA LEU A 144 -15.43 7.24 -3.07
C LEU A 144 -15.69 8.15 -1.86
N GLN A 145 -15.11 7.80 -0.70
CA GLN A 145 -15.27 8.56 0.53
C GLN A 145 -14.66 9.97 0.38
N GLN A 146 -13.47 10.08 -0.19
CA GLN A 146 -12.82 11.37 -0.47
C GLN A 146 -13.64 12.24 -1.45
N ARG A 147 -14.30 11.63 -2.45
CA ARG A 147 -15.11 12.36 -3.42
C ARG A 147 -16.39 12.94 -2.81
N PHE A 148 -17.10 12.16 -2.00
CA PHE A 148 -18.46 12.50 -1.58
C PHE A 148 -18.60 12.96 -0.12
N ALA A 149 -17.71 12.53 0.78
CA ALA A 149 -17.86 12.77 2.22
C ALA A 149 -16.68 13.49 2.88
N ALA A 150 -15.45 13.26 2.41
CA ALA A 150 -14.23 13.75 3.03
C ALA A 150 -13.44 14.67 2.10
N LYS A 151 -14.07 15.74 1.59
CA LYS A 151 -13.48 16.64 0.58
C LYS A 151 -12.19 17.33 1.04
N HIS A 152 -12.06 17.59 2.35
CA HIS A 152 -10.87 18.22 2.95
C HIS A 152 -9.60 17.37 2.78
N THR A 153 -9.74 16.04 2.66
CA THR A 153 -8.62 15.12 2.37
C THR A 153 -7.98 15.36 1.00
N LYS A 154 -8.64 16.12 0.12
CA LYS A 154 -8.07 16.53 -1.18
C LYS A 154 -7.00 17.61 -1.05
N MET A 155 -6.83 18.20 0.12
CA MET A 155 -5.90 19.33 0.33
C MET A 155 -4.77 18.98 1.31
N CYS A 156 -4.94 17.93 2.12
CA CYS A 156 -4.00 17.55 3.16
C CYS A 156 -3.76 16.03 3.15
N ASP A 157 -2.49 15.62 3.12
CA ASP A 157 -2.04 14.24 3.21
C ASP A 157 -2.27 13.64 4.60
N VAL A 158 -2.17 14.43 5.68
CA VAL A 158 -2.55 14.01 7.05
C VAL A 158 -4.01 13.59 7.12
N ALA A 159 -4.91 14.36 6.50
CA ALA A 159 -6.32 14.00 6.45
C ALA A 159 -6.58 12.75 5.58
N LEU A 160 -5.73 12.49 4.58
CA LEU A 160 -5.77 11.23 3.82
C LEU A 160 -5.32 10.04 4.69
N PHE A 161 -4.27 10.20 5.50
CA PHE A 161 -3.82 9.19 6.46
C PHE A 161 -4.95 8.77 7.40
N GLU A 162 -5.62 9.73 8.05
CA GLU A 162 -6.74 9.44 8.96
C GLU A 162 -7.87 8.69 8.26
N LEU A 163 -8.20 9.09 7.03
CA LEU A 163 -9.23 8.43 6.22
C LEU A 163 -8.84 6.97 5.92
N VAL A 164 -7.61 6.73 5.46
CA VAL A 164 -7.10 5.40 5.13
C VAL A 164 -7.09 4.52 6.37
N LEU A 165 -6.57 5.04 7.50
CA LEU A 165 -6.55 4.33 8.78
C LEU A 165 -7.96 3.95 9.26
N ALA A 166 -8.92 4.87 9.22
CA ALA A 166 -10.30 4.61 9.63
C ALA A 166 -10.97 3.54 8.76
N LYS A 167 -10.68 3.53 7.46
CA LYS A 167 -11.19 2.52 6.52
C LYS A 167 -10.55 1.17 6.73
N ALA A 168 -9.23 1.12 6.94
CA ALA A 168 -8.50 -0.11 7.20
C ALA A 168 -9.00 -0.78 8.49
N LYS A 169 -9.12 -0.03 9.59
CA LYS A 169 -9.71 -0.52 10.85
C LYS A 169 -11.12 -1.08 10.66
N LYS A 170 -11.95 -0.42 9.85
CA LYS A 170 -13.32 -0.88 9.57
C LYS A 170 -13.35 -2.18 8.77
N GLN A 171 -12.44 -2.36 7.81
CA GLN A 171 -12.32 -3.62 7.06
C GLN A 171 -11.83 -4.75 7.95
N ASP A 172 -10.84 -4.51 8.80
CA ASP A 172 -10.32 -5.50 9.74
C ASP A 172 -11.39 -5.97 10.74
N ILE A 173 -12.20 -5.06 11.30
CA ILE A 173 -13.33 -5.42 12.17
C ILE A 173 -14.33 -6.31 11.42
N ARG A 174 -14.68 -5.97 10.17
CA ARG A 174 -15.60 -6.77 9.33
C ARG A 174 -15.03 -8.16 9.05
N PHE A 175 -13.74 -8.25 8.78
CA PHE A 175 -13.06 -9.50 8.51
C PHE A 175 -13.04 -10.41 9.76
N ARG A 176 -12.63 -9.86 10.91
CA ARG A 176 -12.64 -10.58 12.20
C ARG A 176 -14.04 -11.07 12.57
N ALA A 177 -15.07 -10.25 12.37
CA ALA A 177 -16.46 -10.63 12.62
C ALA A 177 -16.93 -11.78 11.70
N SER A 178 -16.58 -11.74 10.41
CA SER A 178 -16.91 -12.82 9.46
C SER A 178 -16.24 -14.14 9.84
N LYS A 179 -14.97 -14.10 10.25
CA LYS A 179 -14.22 -15.28 10.69
C LYS A 179 -14.82 -15.91 11.94
N ALA A 180 -15.25 -15.09 12.91
CA ALA A 180 -15.93 -15.57 14.12
C ALA A 180 -17.28 -16.25 13.78
N ALA A 181 -18.04 -15.70 12.83
CA ALA A 181 -19.32 -16.28 12.40
C ALA A 181 -19.17 -17.63 11.67
N ASP A 182 -18.09 -17.83 10.93
CA ASP A 182 -17.83 -19.10 10.22
C ASP A 182 -17.34 -20.21 11.15
N LEU A 183 -16.62 -19.87 12.22
CA LEU A 183 -16.26 -20.83 13.27
C LEU A 183 -17.48 -21.27 14.08
N GLY A 184 -18.37 -20.34 14.45
CA GLY A 184 -19.60 -20.66 15.19
C GLY A 184 -20.63 -21.50 14.42
N LYS A 185 -20.54 -21.57 13.08
CA LYS A 185 -21.41 -22.44 12.26
C LYS A 185 -20.97 -23.90 12.20
N ARG A 186 -19.68 -24.18 12.44
CA ARG A 186 -19.14 -25.56 12.38
C ARG A 186 -19.49 -26.37 13.63
N ASP A 187 -19.73 -25.71 14.75
CA ASP A 187 -20.10 -26.36 16.01
C ASP A 187 -21.61 -26.72 16.09
N GLY A 188 -22.43 -26.24 15.14
CA GLY A 188 -23.88 -26.52 15.10
C GLY A 188 -24.31 -27.72 14.23
N GLU A 189 -23.38 -28.41 13.55
CA GLU A 189 -23.67 -29.52 12.64
C GLU A 189 -23.20 -30.88 13.20
N LYS A 190 -23.43 -31.11 14.49
CA LYS A 190 -23.37 -32.44 15.11
C LYS A 190 -24.45 -32.55 16.18
N ASP A 191 -25.72 -32.62 15.76
CA ASP A 191 -26.80 -33.21 16.56
C ASP A 191 -28.08 -33.21 15.73
N HIS A 192 -28.22 -34.18 14.82
CA HIS A 192 -29.52 -34.75 14.39
C HIS A 192 -29.28 -35.90 13.41
N LYS A 193 -28.86 -37.07 13.91
CA LYS A 193 -29.07 -38.34 13.20
C LYS A 193 -28.87 -39.56 14.13
N GLU A 194 -29.78 -39.76 15.06
CA GLU A 194 -30.11 -41.06 15.68
C GLU A 194 -31.36 -40.85 16.55
N GLY A 195 -32.48 -41.55 16.42
CA GLY A 195 -32.94 -42.54 15.46
C GLY A 195 -34.47 -42.65 15.59
N ARG A 196 -35.16 -42.94 14.49
CA ARG A 196 -36.53 -43.48 14.56
C ARG A 196 -36.81 -44.32 13.33
N LEU A 197 -36.48 -45.60 13.43
CA LEU A 197 -37.03 -46.66 12.60
C LEU A 197 -37.49 -47.76 13.55
N ASP A 198 -38.80 -47.90 13.73
CA ASP A 198 -39.39 -49.23 13.60
C ASP A 198 -40.82 -49.13 13.08
N LYS A 199 -41.13 -50.00 12.11
CA LYS A 199 -42.38 -50.15 11.36
C LYS A 199 -42.96 -51.51 11.73
N ARG A 200 -44.29 -51.62 11.89
CA ARG A 200 -45.14 -52.82 11.64
C ARG A 200 -46.61 -52.35 11.79
N LYS A 201 -47.36 -52.08 10.70
CA LYS A 201 -48.19 -52.97 9.84
C LYS A 201 -49.38 -53.67 10.54
N ALA A 202 -50.60 -53.34 10.10
CA ALA A 202 -51.83 -54.14 10.01
C ALA A 202 -52.74 -53.39 9.00
N ASP A 203 -52.89 -53.87 7.75
CA ASP A 203 -53.92 -54.80 7.22
C ASP A 203 -55.34 -54.19 7.29
N ASP A 204 -55.83 -53.60 6.21
CA ASP A 204 -56.73 -54.18 5.17
C ASP A 204 -58.09 -54.63 5.73
N ASP A 205 -59.15 -53.86 5.46
CA ASP A 205 -60.43 -54.39 4.97
C ASP A 205 -61.32 -53.23 4.48
N SER A 206 -62.30 -53.61 3.71
CA SER A 206 -62.92 -52.96 2.57
C SER A 206 -64.35 -52.51 2.86
N THR A 207 -64.87 -51.72 1.93
CA THR A 207 -66.27 -51.74 1.47
C THR A 207 -67.27 -50.70 2.02
N LYS A 208 -67.94 -50.09 1.03
CA LYS A 208 -69.38 -49.73 0.94
C LYS A 208 -69.82 -48.27 1.18
N ARG A 209 -69.98 -47.59 0.03
CA ARG A 209 -71.23 -47.01 -0.51
C ARG A 209 -72.19 -46.33 0.47
N GLY A 210 -72.42 -45.04 0.23
CA GLY A 210 -73.60 -44.31 0.68
C GLY A 210 -73.75 -42.99 -0.06
N ASN A 211 -74.53 -43.00 -1.14
CA ASN A 211 -74.86 -41.85 -1.98
C ASN A 211 -76.08 -41.12 -1.40
N GLY A 212 -76.03 -39.79 -1.24
CA GLY A 212 -77.16 -38.96 -0.82
C GLY A 212 -77.13 -37.61 -1.55
N LYS A 213 -77.92 -37.51 -2.62
CA LYS A 213 -78.17 -36.30 -3.42
C LYS A 213 -79.31 -35.48 -2.79
N THR A 214 -79.19 -34.15 -2.76
CA THR A 214 -80.22 -33.12 -3.08
C THR A 214 -79.50 -31.76 -3.12
N GLY A 215 -79.36 -31.05 -4.26
CA GLY A 215 -80.38 -30.19 -4.91
C GLY A 215 -80.61 -28.91 -4.08
N TYR A 216 -80.21 -27.70 -4.50
CA TYR A 216 -80.96 -26.77 -5.36
C TYR A 216 -80.06 -25.75 -6.11
N LYS A 217 -80.65 -25.16 -7.17
CA LYS A 217 -80.06 -24.41 -8.29
C LYS A 217 -79.83 -22.90 -8.05
N THR A 218 -78.77 -22.39 -8.72
CA THR A 218 -78.60 -21.10 -9.46
C THR A 218 -79.08 -19.77 -8.87
N ARG A 219 -78.23 -18.72 -8.92
CA ARG A 219 -78.14 -17.73 -10.03
C ARG A 219 -77.06 -16.66 -9.79
N GLY A 220 -76.21 -16.44 -10.81
CA GLY A 220 -75.68 -15.15 -11.30
C GLY A 220 -75.00 -14.16 -10.35
N GLY A 221 -73.68 -14.00 -10.52
CA GLY A 221 -72.94 -12.82 -10.09
C GLY A 221 -71.56 -12.78 -10.75
N ARG A 222 -71.40 -11.99 -11.81
CA ARG A 222 -70.09 -11.58 -12.35
C ARG A 222 -69.47 -10.64 -11.31
N GLU A 223 -68.19 -10.80 -10.97
CA GLU A 223 -67.14 -9.84 -11.34
C GLU A 223 -65.78 -10.07 -10.65
N PHE A 224 -64.74 -9.62 -11.37
CA PHE A 224 -63.39 -9.25 -10.96
C PHE A 224 -62.38 -10.30 -10.46
N LYS A 225 -61.45 -10.63 -11.38
CA LYS A 225 -60.13 -11.18 -11.11
C LYS A 225 -59.29 -10.20 -10.27
N LYS A 226 -58.72 -10.67 -9.16
CA LYS A 226 -57.41 -10.22 -8.65
C LYS A 226 -56.66 -11.42 -8.06
N GLY A 227 -55.56 -11.79 -8.71
CA GLY A 227 -54.68 -12.88 -8.31
C GLY A 227 -53.97 -12.58 -6.99
N LYS A 228 -53.82 -13.64 -6.19
CA LYS A 228 -52.96 -13.68 -5.00
C LYS A 228 -51.50 -13.87 -5.44
N GLY A 229 -50.61 -13.01 -4.91
CA GLY A 229 -49.42 -13.43 -4.18
C GLY A 229 -48.13 -13.81 -4.91
N ALA A 230 -47.02 -13.58 -4.19
CA ALA A 230 -45.62 -14.00 -4.38
C ALA A 230 -44.81 -13.19 -5.42
N ARG A 231 -43.88 -12.27 -5.05
CA ARG A 231 -42.62 -12.42 -4.28
C ARG A 231 -41.76 -13.62 -4.73
N LYS A 232 -41.04 -13.42 -5.84
CA LYS A 232 -39.78 -14.07 -6.27
C LYS A 232 -39.53 -13.51 -7.69
N ASP A 233 -38.38 -12.98 -8.10
CA ASP A 233 -37.04 -13.50 -7.95
C ASP A 233 -36.01 -12.37 -7.93
N ARG A 234 -35.32 -12.27 -6.80
CA ARG A 234 -34.12 -11.46 -6.62
C ARG A 234 -32.92 -12.41 -6.62
N ASN A 235 -32.65 -13.05 -7.76
CA ASN A 235 -31.45 -13.86 -7.93
C ASN A 235 -31.06 -13.97 -9.41
N ARG A 236 -30.47 -12.89 -9.92
CA ARG A 236 -29.71 -12.90 -11.17
C ARG A 236 -28.64 -11.81 -11.15
N LEU A 237 -27.73 -11.88 -10.16
CA LEU A 237 -26.47 -11.11 -10.14
C LEU A 237 -25.53 -11.60 -9.01
N LEU A 238 -25.33 -12.93 -8.94
CA LEU A 238 -24.40 -13.57 -8.01
C LEU A 238 -23.37 -14.45 -8.74
N ALA A 239 -22.88 -13.97 -9.87
CA ALA A 239 -21.76 -14.59 -10.56
C ALA A 239 -20.89 -13.49 -11.18
N LEU A 240 -20.19 -12.74 -10.32
CA LEU A 240 -18.97 -11.96 -10.63
C LEU A 240 -18.32 -11.34 -9.37
N ARG A 241 -18.62 -11.86 -8.17
CA ARG A 241 -17.89 -11.53 -6.93
C ARG A 241 -16.90 -12.64 -6.58
N LYS A 242 -15.81 -12.70 -7.35
CA LYS A 242 -14.55 -13.33 -6.95
C LYS A 242 -13.48 -12.29 -7.27
N GLY A 243 -12.95 -11.69 -6.22
CA GLY A 243 -12.31 -10.37 -6.23
C GLY A 243 -12.82 -9.64 -5.00
N SER A 244 -12.46 -10.20 -3.85
CA SER A 244 -12.65 -9.57 -2.53
C SER A 244 -11.27 -9.69 -1.93
N LEU A 245 -10.62 -8.56 -1.68
CA LEU A 245 -9.45 -8.44 -0.82
C LEU A 245 -9.49 -9.50 0.28
N ALA A 246 -8.74 -10.56 0.07
CA ALA A 246 -8.38 -11.45 1.12
C ALA A 246 -7.05 -10.90 1.63
N PHE A 247 -7.06 -10.23 2.78
CA PHE A 247 -5.92 -10.35 3.69
C PHE A 247 -5.90 -11.82 4.11
N ARG A 248 -5.32 -12.65 3.23
CA ARG A 248 -5.11 -14.07 3.42
C ARG A 248 -3.74 -14.18 4.07
N VAL A 249 -3.76 -14.60 5.33
CA VAL A 249 -2.62 -15.15 6.06
C VAL A 249 -2.04 -16.32 5.28
#